data_AF-A0A7J4VV93-F1
#
_entry.id   AF-A0A7J4VV93-F1
#
_cell.length_a   1.000
_cell.length_b   1.000
_cell.length_c   1.000
_cell.angle_alpha   90.00
_cell.angle_beta   90.00
_cell.angle_gamma   90.00
#
_symmetry.space_group_name_H-M   'P 1'
#
loop_
_entity.id
_entity.type
_entity.pdbx_description
1 polymer ?
#
loop_
_entity_poly.entity_id
_entity_poly.type
_entity_poly.pdbx_seq_one_letter_code
_entity_poly.pdbx_strand_id
1 'polypeptide(L)' 'MSTRYLDRLYAKRAELEAKLEMHNARYCFGEEEIDDGTEMDLQQRIDEVSDEIDSLERGFR' A
#
# COMPACT_ATOMS: atom_id res chain seq x y z
N MET A 1 -1.09 11.00 -19.93
CA MET A 1 -0.02 10.36 -19.11
C MET A 1 0.08 8.89 -19.50
N SER A 2 1.25 8.24 -19.33
CA SER A 2 1.51 6.90 -19.90
C SER A 2 0.81 5.82 -19.08
N THR A 3 0.03 4.94 -19.72
CA THR A 3 -0.58 3.75 -19.10
C THR A 3 0.44 2.94 -18.29
N ARG A 4 1.69 2.87 -18.77
CA ARG A 4 2.81 2.21 -18.08
C ARG A 4 3.12 2.79 -16.70
N TYR A 5 2.86 4.07 -16.47
CA TYR A 5 3.06 4.69 -15.15
C TYR A 5 1.94 4.26 -14.19
N LEU A 6 0.70 4.29 -14.66
CA LEU A 6 -0.45 3.83 -13.90
C LEU A 6 -0.32 2.33 -13.54
N ASP A 7 0.11 1.50 -14.51
CA ASP A 7 0.39 0.08 -14.28
C ASP A 7 1.45 -0.14 -13.19
N ARG A 8 2.49 0.70 -13.16
CA ARG A 8 3.54 0.65 -12.11
C ARG A 8 3.00 1.04 -10.75
N LEU A 9 2.09 2.02 -10.67
CA LEU A 9 1.47 2.41 -9.41
C LEU A 9 0.57 1.30 -8.87
N TYR A 10 -0.22 0.64 -9.72
CA TYR A 10 -1.01 -0.53 -9.31
C TYR A 10 -0.12 -1.68 -8.83
N ALA A 11 0.96 -1.98 -9.55
CA ALA A 11 1.91 -3.02 -9.13
C ALA A 11 2.55 -2.68 -7.77
N LYS A 12 2.92 -1.40 -7.56
CA LYS A 12 3.48 -0.92 -6.30
C LYS A 12 2.46 -1.02 -5.15
N ARG A 13 1.19 -0.67 -5.38
CA ARG A 13 0.13 -0.79 -4.38
C ARG A 13 -0.06 -2.25 -3.96
N ALA A 14 -0.17 -3.16 -4.93
CA ALA A 14 -0.30 -4.60 -4.66
C ALA A 14 0.88 -5.17 -3.88
N GLU A 15 2.11 -4.71 -4.15
CA GLU A 15 3.29 -5.11 -3.37
C GLU A 15 3.22 -4.64 -1.91
N LEU A 16 2.73 -3.42 -1.67
CA LEU A 16 2.56 -2.89 -0.31
C LEU A 16 1.45 -3.60 0.46
N GLU A 17 0.31 -3.85 -0.20
CA GLU A 17 -0.83 -4.60 0.36
C GLU A 17 -0.39 -6.02 0.77
N ALA A 18 0.37 -6.72 -0.08
CA ALA A 18 0.91 -8.04 0.24
C ALA A 18 1.90 -8.01 1.42
N LYS A 19 2.72 -6.95 1.55
CA LYS A 19 3.62 -6.78 2.70
C LYS A 19 2.83 -6.56 3.99
N LEU A 20 1.78 -5.74 3.94
CA LEU A 20 0.90 -5.49 5.09
C LEU A 20 0.17 -6.76 5.51
N GLU A 21 -0.34 -7.54 4.55
CA GLU A 21 -0.98 -8.83 4.84
C GLU A 21 0.00 -9.81 5.51
N MET A 22 1.23 -9.92 4.99
CA MET A 22 2.26 -10.75 5.61
C MET A 22 2.65 -10.27 7.00
N HIS A 23 2.72 -8.95 7.21
CA HIS A 23 2.96 -8.36 8.52
C HIS A 23 1.84 -8.77 9.48
N ASN A 24 0.59 -8.46 9.13
CA ASN A 24 -0.57 -8.75 9.98
C ASN A 24 -0.72 -10.25 10.28
N ALA A 25 -0.41 -11.13 9.33
CA ALA A 25 -0.40 -12.57 9.55
C ALA A 25 0.64 -13.04 10.58
N ARG A 26 1.78 -12.34 10.70
CA ARG A 26 2.82 -12.63 11.72
C ARG A 26 2.38 -12.18 13.12
N TYR A 27 1.71 -11.04 13.21
CA TYR A 27 1.21 -10.49 14.48
C TYR A 27 -0.08 -11.16 14.97
N CYS A 28 -0.72 -11.98 14.13
CA CYS A 28 -1.97 -12.67 14.47
C CYS A 28 -1.84 -13.74 15.57
N PHE A 29 -0.62 -14.07 16.05
CA PHE A 29 -0.36 -15.14 17.03
C PHE A 29 0.55 -14.76 18.22
N GLY A 30 0.93 -13.48 18.39
CA GLY A 30 1.89 -13.05 19.43
C GLY A 30 1.26 -12.11 20.47
N GLU A 31 1.29 -12.51 21.75
CA GLU A 31 1.00 -11.62 22.88
C GLU A 31 2.18 -10.64 23.07
N GLU A 32 1.89 -9.34 23.01
CA GLU A 32 2.79 -8.21 23.30
C GLU A 32 4.08 -8.11 22.48
N GLU A 33 3.99 -7.96 21.16
CA GLU A 33 5.07 -7.29 20.41
C GLU A 33 4.71 -5.81 20.21
N ILE A 34 5.65 -4.94 20.57
CA ILE A 34 5.56 -3.48 20.41
C ILE A 34 5.32 -3.20 18.93
N ASP A 35 4.19 -2.56 18.61
CA ASP A 35 3.95 -1.98 17.27
C ASP A 35 5.13 -1.06 16.95
N ASP A 36 5.99 -1.50 16.02
CA ASP A 36 7.17 -0.77 15.60
C ASP A 36 6.84 0.32 14.57
N GLY A 37 5.55 0.52 14.28
CA GLY A 37 5.03 1.47 13.31
C GLY A 37 5.00 0.93 11.88
N THR A 38 5.43 -0.32 11.64
CA THR A 38 5.46 -0.89 10.28
C THR A 38 4.09 -0.97 9.64
N GLU A 39 3.04 -1.30 10.40
CA GLU A 39 1.66 -1.30 9.89
C GLU A 39 1.23 0.10 9.46
N MET A 40 1.46 1.10 10.32
CA MET A 40 1.13 2.50 10.02
C MET A 40 1.88 3.02 8.78
N ASP A 41 3.18 2.74 8.67
CA ASP A 41 4.01 3.14 7.56
C ASP A 41 3.57 2.48 6.23
N LEU A 42 3.21 1.19 6.28
CA LEU A 42 2.70 0.48 5.11
C LEU A 42 1.34 1.03 4.68
N GLN A 43 0.43 1.27 5.62
CA GLN A 43 -0.88 1.85 5.34
C GLN A 43 -0.76 3.25 4.75
N GLN A 44 0.06 4.12 5.34
CA GLN A 44 0.29 5.47 4.83
C GLN A 44 0.79 5.45 3.38
N ARG A 45 1.72 4.55 3.07
CA ARG A 45 2.25 4.43 1.70
C ARG A 45 1.24 3.86 0.71
N ILE A 46 0.34 2.99 1.15
CA ILE A 46 -0.78 2.49 0.35
C ILE A 46 -1.74 3.64 0.02
N ASP A 47 -2.06 4.47 1.02
CA ASP A 47 -2.95 5.61 0.86
C ASP A 47 -2.36 6.63 -0.13
N GLU A 48 -1.08 6.98 0.02
CA GLU A 48 -0.38 7.90 -0.91
C GLU A 48 -0.41 7.41 -2.37
N VAL A 49 -0.14 6.11 -2.59
CA VAL A 49 -0.17 5.53 -3.94
C VAL A 49 -1.59 5.48 -4.49
N SER A 50 -2.58 5.23 -3.62
CA SER A 50 -3.99 5.20 -4.01
C SER A 50 -4.50 6.58 -4.40
N ASP A 51 -4.15 7.62 -3.64
CA ASP A 51 -4.48 9.01 -3.96
C ASP A 51 -3.85 9.46 -5.29
N GLU A 52 -2.62 9.01 -5.57
CA GLU A 52 -1.97 9.28 -6.84
C GLU A 52 -2.69 8.60 -8.01
N ILE A 53 -3.05 7.31 -7.87
CA ILE A 53 -3.85 6.58 -8.86
C ILE A 53 -5.16 7.30 -9.12
N ASP A 54 -5.90 7.65 -8.06
CA ASP A 54 -7.18 8.37 -8.13
C ASP A 54 -7.04 9.70 -8.89
N SER A 55 -5.98 10.46 -8.59
CA SER A 55 -5.70 11.74 -9.24
C SER A 55 -5.41 11.57 -10.73
N LEU A 56 -4.66 10.53 -11.10
CA LEU A 56 -4.37 10.20 -12.50
C LEU A 56 -5.63 9.77 -13.23
N GLU A 57 -6.40 8.83 -12.68
CA GLU A 57 -7.64 8.32 -13.26
C GLU A 57 -8.69 9.41 -13.47
N ARG A 58 -8.84 10.32 -12.51
CA ARG A 58 -9.71 11.50 -12.66
C ARG A 58 -9.22 12.44 -13.75
N GLY A 59 -7.91 12.59 -13.91
CA GLY A 59 -7.30 13.36 -15.00
C GLY A 59 -7.42 12.72 -16.39
N PHE A 60 -7.79 11.44 -16.48
CA PHE A 60 -8.09 10.75 -17.74
C PHE A 60 -9.55 10.86 -18.18
N ARG A 61 -10.45 11.37 -17.33
CA ARG A 61 -11.89 11.49 -17.61
C ARG A 61 -12.26 12.86 -18.15
#